data_AF-A0A7J3B7Z3-F1
#
_entry.id   AF-A0A7J3B7Z3-F1
#
_cell.length_a   1.000
_cell.length_b   1.000
_cell.length_c   1.000
_cell.angle_alpha   90.00
_cell.angle_beta   90.00
_cell.angle_gamma   90.00
#
_symmetry.space_group_name_H-M   'P 1'
#
loop_
_entity.id
_entity.type
_entity.pdbx_description
1 polymer ?
#
loop_
_entity_poly.entity_id
_entity_poly.type
_entity_poly.pdbx_seq_one_letter_code
_entity_poly.pdbx_strand_id
1 'polypeptide(L)' 'RPKIYLALGISGQIQHIAGMRDSKIVIAVNKDKNAPIFQECDYGIVGDLYTAVQKISSYL' A
#
# COMPACT_ATOMS: atom_id res chain seq x y z
N ARG A 1 11.52 -10.67 4.19
CA ARG A 1 10.32 -9.84 3.85
C ARG A 1 9.68 -10.39 2.58
N PRO A 2 8.36 -10.20 2.36
CA PRO A 2 7.68 -10.78 1.20
C PRO A 2 8.20 -10.15 -0.11
N LYS A 3 8.00 -10.86 -1.23
CA LYS A 3 8.35 -10.31 -2.56
C LYS A 3 7.43 -9.14 -2.93
N ILE A 4 6.16 -9.23 -2.57
CA ILE A 4 5.15 -8.20 -2.80
C ILE A 4 4.50 -7.89 -1.45
N TYR A 5 4.39 -6.60 -1.11
CA TYR A 5 3.73 -6.09 0.08
C TYR A 5 2.55 -5.20 -0.31
N LEU A 6 1.36 -5.51 0.18
CA LEU A 6 0.14 -4.74 -0.08
C LEU A 6 -0.24 -3.95 1.17
N ALA A 7 0.00 -2.63 1.15
CA ALA A 7 -0.36 -1.69 2.19
C ALA A 7 -1.77 -1.12 1.96
N LEU A 8 -2.76 -1.81 2.50
CA LEU A 8 -4.19 -1.53 2.30
C LEU A 8 -4.76 -0.70 3.45
N GLY A 9 -5.00 0.60 3.24
CA GLY A 9 -5.53 1.51 4.27
C GLY A 9 -4.51 1.88 5.35
N ILE A 10 -3.21 1.68 5.10
CA ILE A 10 -2.13 1.98 6.04
C ILE A 10 -1.61 3.39 5.81
N SER A 11 -1.44 4.17 6.88
CA SER A 11 -0.92 5.54 6.80
C SER A 11 0.59 5.62 6.58
N GLY A 12 1.37 4.65 7.07
CA GLY A 12 2.83 4.61 6.93
C GLY A 12 3.60 5.15 8.14
N GLN A 13 3.14 4.87 9.37
CA GLN A 13 3.92 5.17 10.58
C GLN A 13 5.29 4.47 10.57
N ILE A 14 6.31 5.09 11.17
CA ILE A 14 7.72 4.65 11.12
C ILE A 14 7.90 3.16 11.47
N GLN A 15 7.18 2.66 12.47
CA GLN A 15 7.26 1.26 12.91
C GLN A 15 6.73 0.29 11.83
N HIS A 16 5.71 0.70 11.08
CA HIS A 16 5.17 -0.07 9.98
C HIS A 16 6.15 -0.09 8.80
N ILE A 17 6.73 1.07 8.45
CA ILE A 17 7.74 1.20 7.38
C ILE A 17 8.94 0.30 7.65
N ALA A 18 9.49 0.32 8.87
CA ALA A 18 10.59 -0.56 9.27
C ALA A 18 10.27 -2.05 9.05
N GLY A 19 8.99 -2.43 9.17
CA GLY A 19 8.46 -3.77 8.95
C GLY A 19 8.24 -4.16 7.49
N MET A 20 8.31 -3.24 6.53
CA MET A 20 7.94 -3.54 5.15
C MET A 20 8.99 -3.09 4.11
N ARG A 21 9.90 -2.18 4.46
CA ARG A 21 10.83 -1.49 3.55
C ARG A 21 11.71 -2.41 2.70
N ASP A 22 12.04 -3.61 3.19
CA ASP A 22 12.86 -4.58 2.44
C ASP A 22 12.04 -5.49 1.50
N SER A 23 10.75 -5.21 1.31
CA SER A 23 9.93 -5.91 0.32
C SER A 23 10.33 -5.46 -1.09
N LYS A 24 10.30 -6.35 -2.08
CA LYS A 24 10.77 -5.99 -3.44
C LYS A 24 9.81 -5.05 -4.16
N ILE A 25 8.52 -5.19 -3.89
CA ILE A 25 7.45 -4.36 -4.44
C ILE A 25 6.50 -4.02 -3.30
N VAL A 26 6.22 -2.74 -3.12
CA VAL A 26 5.27 -2.19 -2.16
C VAL A 26 4.17 -1.48 -2.93
N ILE A 27 2.93 -1.94 -2.76
CA ILE A 27 1.74 -1.36 -3.37
C ILE A 27 0.87 -0.79 -2.26
N ALA A 28 0.52 0.50 -2.33
CA ALA A 28 -0.28 1.18 -1.33
C ALA A 28 -1.64 1.62 -1.88
N VAL A 29 -2.69 1.43 -1.06
CA VAL A 29 -4.03 1.99 -1.30
C VAL A 29 -4.43 2.81 -0.08
N ASN A 30 -4.70 4.10 -0.25
CA ASN A 30 -5.16 4.95 0.84
C ASN A 30 -6.11 6.05 0.32
N LYS A 31 -7.10 6.44 1.13
CA LYS A 31 -8.01 7.56 0.80
C LYS A 31 -7.31 8.91 0.94
N ASP A 32 -6.39 9.03 1.89
CA ASP A 32 -5.63 10.25 2.11
C ASP A 32 -4.42 10.29 1.16
N LYS A 33 -4.47 11.16 0.16
CA LYS A 33 -3.38 11.39 -0.81
C LYS A 33 -2.05 11.83 -0.15
N ASN A 34 -2.10 12.33 1.08
CA ASN A 34 -0.92 12.80 1.81
C ASN A 34 -0.39 11.75 2.78
N ALA A 35 -0.94 10.52 2.79
CA ALA A 35 -0.49 9.47 3.68
C ALA A 35 1.02 9.17 3.47
N PRO A 36 1.84 9.17 4.55
CA PRO A 36 3.27 8.89 4.47
C PRO A 36 3.66 7.62 3.71
N ILE A 37 2.79 6.60 3.67
CA ILE A 37 3.01 5.35 2.94
C ILE A 37 3.35 5.58 1.47
N PHE A 38 2.81 6.65 0.85
CA PHE A 38 3.05 6.94 -0.56
C PHE A 38 4.48 7.39 -0.86
N GLN A 39 5.26 7.77 0.16
CA GLN A 39 6.69 8.08 0.02
C GLN A 39 7.57 6.83 0.05
N GLU A 40 7.01 5.71 0.53
CA GLU A 40 7.74 4.45 0.76
C GLU A 40 7.16 3.29 -0.07
N CYS A 41 6.31 3.58 -1.07
CA CYS A 41 5.72 2.59 -1.97
C CYS A 41 6.19 2.75 -3.41
N ASP A 42 6.20 1.65 -4.17
CA ASP A 42 6.48 1.65 -5.61
C ASP A 42 5.24 2.04 -6.43
N TYR A 43 4.05 1.61 -6.00
CA TYR A 43 2.78 1.91 -6.66
C TYR A 43 1.75 2.40 -5.65
N GLY A 44 1.13 3.55 -5.93
CA GLY A 44 0.13 4.16 -5.07
C GLY A 44 -1.22 4.35 -5.75
N ILE A 45 -2.30 3.95 -5.09
CA ILE A 45 -3.68 4.24 -5.48
C ILE A 45 -4.31 5.12 -4.41
N VAL A 46 -4.67 6.34 -4.79
CA VAL A 46 -5.49 7.21 -3.95
C VAL A 46 -6.95 6.88 -4.19
N GLY A 47 -7.63 6.34 -3.18
CA GLY A 47 -9.02 5.95 -3.33
C GLY A 47 -9.56 5.08 -2.21
N ASP A 48 -10.80 4.64 -2.38
CA ASP A 48 -11.46 3.75 -1.45
C ASP A 48 -10.86 2.34 -1.48
N LEU A 49 -10.52 1.82 -0.31
CA LEU A 49 -9.87 0.52 -0.16
C LEU A 49 -10.74 -0.62 -0.69
N TYR A 50 -12.03 -0.64 -0.35
CA TYR A 50 -12.91 -1.73 -0.74
C TYR A 50 -13.12 -1.77 -2.25
N THR A 51 -13.26 -0.60 -2.86
CA THR A 51 -13.34 -0.45 -4.32
C THR A 51 -12.07 -0.96 -5.00
N ALA A 52 -10.89 -0.56 -4.51
CA ALA A 52 -9.62 -0.99 -5.05
C ALA A 52 -9.42 -2.50 -4.93
N VAL A 53 -9.70 -3.08 -3.75
CA VAL A 53 -9.56 -4.52 -3.51
C VAL A 53 -10.52 -5.32 -4.39
N GLN A 54 -11.79 -4.93 -4.48
CA GLN A 54 -12.75 -5.60 -5.37
C GLN A 54 -12.26 -5.60 -6.82
N LYS A 55 -11.74 -4.46 -7.30
CA LYS A 55 -11.22 -4.32 -8.66
C LYS A 55 -9.98 -5.20 -8.87
N ILE A 56 -9.03 -5.22 -7.93
CA ILE A 56 -7.85 -6.10 -8.00
C ILE A 56 -8.29 -7.56 -8.07
N SER A 57 -9.18 -7.99 -7.18
CA SER A 57 -9.70 -9.37 -7.14
C SER A 57 -10.42 -9.77 -8.43
N SER A 58 -11.01 -8.83 -9.18
CA SER A 58 -11.68 -9.13 -10.45
C SER A 58 -10.72 -9.46 -11.62
N TYR A 59 -9.43 -9.16 -11.47
CA TYR A 59 -8.39 -9.46 -12.47
C TYR A 59 -7.54 -10.69 -12.12
N LEU A 60 -7.83 -11.34 -10.99
CA LEU A 60 -7.15 -12.53 -10.50
C LEU A 60 -7.99 -13.78 -10.75
#